data_AF-E3FPF9-F1
#
_entry.id   AF-E3FPF9-F1
#
_cell.length_a   1.000
_cell.length_b   1.000
_cell.length_c   1.000
_cell.angle_alpha   90.00
_cell.angle_beta   90.00
_cell.angle_gamma   90.00
#
_symmetry.space_group_name_H-M   'P 1'
#
loop_
_entity.id
_entity.type
_entity.pdbx_description
1 polymer ?
#
loop_
_entity_poly.entity_id
_entity_poly.type
_entity_poly.pdbx_seq_one_letter_code
_entity_poly.pdbx_strand_id
1 'polypeptide(L)'
;MALWLSACAHGGETPEGIPDGPQATPGLEGARVGKLFECFATLQAKSPGALYWVSSLKEAEGYYVATQFQYLPIRKYGGYEIVIFSKDHAAYYWMPGAQSDATGFVSQGVHQVEAELPGHEGTVHLRLDKRYPNAFVLTGQGAELEGSVQRILPRQLLDWLINEELHELTHDGLNFQSQALRSGVLREQVASWMKDGAVTSACRNISQRVDKALGLLEEALAAPGTPAAR
;
A
#
# COMPACT_ATOMS: atom_id res chain seq x y z
N MET A 1 48.40 -31.06 16.61
CA MET A 1 47.73 -30.86 15.30
C MET A 1 46.29 -30.45 15.58
N ALA A 2 45.87 -29.37 14.94
CA ALA A 2 44.61 -28.67 15.15
C ALA A 2 43.43 -29.27 14.36
N LEU A 3 42.25 -28.67 14.60
CA LEU A 3 41.00 -28.65 13.82
C LEU A 3 39.95 -29.70 14.24
N TRP A 4 38.67 -29.41 14.48
CA TRP A 4 37.85 -28.19 14.51
C TRP A 4 36.47 -28.55 15.11
N LEU A 5 35.81 -27.58 15.74
CA LEU A 5 34.37 -27.60 16.08
C LEU A 5 33.51 -27.49 14.80
N SER A 6 32.37 -28.16 14.77
CA SER A 6 31.15 -27.64 14.13
C SER A 6 29.91 -28.35 14.68
N ALA A 7 29.28 -27.69 15.65
CA ALA A 7 27.84 -27.73 15.82
C ALA A 7 27.24 -26.74 14.80
N CYS A 8 26.14 -27.14 14.16
CA CYS A 8 25.02 -26.33 13.65
C CYS A 8 24.34 -27.07 12.49
N ALA A 9 23.45 -28.00 12.83
CA ALA A 9 22.27 -28.23 12.01
C ALA A 9 21.16 -27.37 12.63
N HIS A 10 21.03 -26.12 12.18
CA HIS A 10 19.81 -25.35 12.46
C HIS A 10 18.76 -25.80 11.46
N GLY A 11 17.78 -26.53 11.99
CA GLY A 11 16.52 -26.77 11.32
C GLY A 11 15.88 -25.44 10.95
N GLY A 12 15.28 -25.40 9.76
CA GLY A 12 14.40 -24.31 9.36
C GLY A 12 13.18 -24.32 10.26
N GLU A 13 13.22 -23.53 11.32
CA GLU A 13 12.02 -23.10 12.02
C GLU A 13 11.46 -21.92 11.24
N THR A 14 10.36 -22.16 10.52
CA THR A 14 9.42 -21.11 10.15
C THR A 14 9.04 -20.34 11.41
N PRO A 15 9.14 -19.00 11.44
CA PRO A 15 8.79 -18.23 12.63
C PRO A 15 7.34 -18.54 13.01
N GLU A 16 7.14 -19.02 14.24
CA GLU A 16 5.81 -19.16 14.84
C GLU A 16 5.08 -17.82 14.75
N GLY A 17 3.92 -17.80 14.09
CA GLY A 17 3.07 -16.61 13.98
C GLY A 17 2.70 -16.18 12.57
N ILE A 18 3.18 -16.85 11.51
CA ILE A 18 2.60 -16.66 10.17
C ILE A 18 1.19 -17.26 10.18
N PRO A 19 0.12 -16.47 10.06
CA PRO A 19 -1.23 -17.03 9.96
C PRO A 19 -1.31 -17.88 8.69
N ASP A 20 -1.87 -19.08 8.82
CA ASP A 20 -2.27 -19.88 7.66
C ASP A 20 -3.09 -18.97 6.73
N GLY A 21 -2.63 -18.84 5.49
CA GLY A 21 -3.32 -18.03 4.49
C GLY A 21 -4.78 -18.47 4.36
N PRO A 22 -5.71 -17.55 4.04
CA PRO A 22 -7.10 -17.92 3.84
C PRO A 22 -7.20 -19.06 2.80
N GLN A 23 -8.16 -19.98 3.00
CA GLN A 23 -8.57 -20.89 1.94
C GLN A 23 -8.85 -20.05 0.69
N ALA A 24 -8.07 -20.30 -0.36
CA ALA A 24 -7.93 -19.45 -1.53
C ALA A 24 -9.21 -18.69 -1.86
N THR A 25 -9.19 -17.35 -1.70
CA THR A 25 -10.24 -16.50 -2.24
C THR A 25 -10.40 -16.89 -3.72
N PRO A 26 -11.59 -17.34 -4.17
CA PRO A 26 -11.75 -17.84 -5.54
C PRO A 26 -11.26 -16.79 -6.54
N GLY A 27 -10.19 -17.10 -7.27
CA GLY A 27 -9.53 -16.18 -8.18
C GLY A 27 -8.25 -15.52 -7.67
N LEU A 28 -7.40 -16.21 -6.91
CA LEU A 28 -6.04 -15.73 -6.58
C LEU A 28 -4.91 -16.56 -7.22
N GLU A 29 -5.23 -17.52 -8.08
CA GLU A 29 -4.20 -18.36 -8.70
C GLU A 29 -3.34 -17.56 -9.70
N GLY A 30 -2.09 -17.27 -9.28
CA GLY A 30 -0.90 -17.40 -10.12
C GLY A 30 -0.38 -16.18 -10.89
N ALA A 31 -1.11 -15.06 -11.04
CA ALA A 31 -0.60 -13.94 -11.86
C ALA A 31 -1.17 -12.53 -11.55
N ARG A 32 -1.87 -12.34 -10.42
CA ARG A 32 -2.80 -11.20 -10.27
C ARG A 32 -2.25 -9.93 -9.63
N VAL A 33 -1.09 -9.97 -8.96
CA VAL A 33 -0.42 -8.75 -8.45
C VAL A 33 -0.27 -7.75 -9.60
N GLY A 34 0.21 -8.20 -10.77
CA GLY A 34 0.52 -7.30 -11.89
C GLY A 34 -0.68 -6.48 -12.36
N LYS A 35 -1.84 -7.12 -12.61
CA LYS A 35 -3.06 -6.40 -13.04
C LYS A 35 -3.69 -5.57 -11.92
N LEU A 36 -3.70 -6.08 -10.70
CA LEU A 36 -4.18 -5.32 -9.54
C LEU A 36 -3.34 -4.08 -9.31
N PHE A 37 -2.02 -4.22 -9.36
CA PHE A 37 -1.07 -3.13 -9.25
C PHE A 37 -1.25 -2.13 -10.40
N GLU A 38 -1.42 -2.59 -11.65
CA GLU A 38 -1.67 -1.70 -12.79
C GLU A 38 -2.96 -0.88 -12.62
N CYS A 39 -4.05 -1.50 -12.16
CA CYS A 39 -5.29 -0.81 -11.83
C CYS A 39 -5.09 0.20 -10.68
N PHE A 40 -4.48 -0.24 -9.58
CA PHE A 40 -4.15 0.62 -8.43
C PHE A 40 -3.28 1.82 -8.84
N ALA A 41 -2.18 1.58 -9.55
CA ALA A 41 -1.23 2.62 -9.96
C ALA A 41 -1.90 3.63 -10.90
N THR A 42 -2.74 3.14 -11.82
CA THR A 42 -3.53 4.01 -12.71
C THR A 42 -4.52 4.87 -11.93
N LEU A 43 -5.26 4.29 -10.97
CA LEU A 43 -6.17 5.02 -10.09
C LEU A 43 -5.43 6.07 -9.26
N GLN A 44 -4.32 5.68 -8.64
CA GLN A 44 -3.53 6.56 -7.76
C GLN A 44 -2.89 7.71 -8.55
N ALA A 45 -2.42 7.47 -9.77
CA ALA A 45 -1.90 8.52 -10.64
C ALA A 45 -2.98 9.54 -11.06
N LYS A 46 -4.21 9.07 -11.29
CA LYS A 46 -5.35 9.92 -11.68
C LYS A 46 -5.95 10.69 -10.50
N SER A 47 -5.98 10.07 -9.33
CA SER A 47 -6.59 10.64 -8.14
C SER A 47 -5.79 10.32 -6.87
N PRO A 48 -4.63 10.97 -6.67
CA PRO A 48 -3.77 10.69 -5.51
C PRO A 48 -4.46 10.91 -4.16
N GLY A 49 -5.45 11.81 -4.12
CA GLY A 49 -6.22 12.13 -2.92
C GLY A 49 -7.26 11.06 -2.53
N ALA A 50 -7.57 10.09 -3.41
CA ALA A 50 -8.52 9.03 -3.10
C ALA A 50 -8.00 8.08 -2.01
N LEU A 51 -6.69 7.83 -2.00
CA LEU A 51 -5.99 7.00 -1.02
C LEU A 51 -4.91 7.86 -0.34
N TYR A 52 -5.32 8.77 0.54
CA TYR A 52 -4.41 9.76 1.14
C TYR A 52 -3.27 9.15 2.00
N TRP A 53 -3.39 7.87 2.39
CA TRP A 53 -2.39 7.12 3.15
C TRP A 53 -1.44 6.32 2.25
N VAL A 54 -1.57 6.45 0.92
CA VAL A 54 -0.69 5.83 -0.07
C VAL A 54 -0.03 6.93 -0.91
N SER A 55 1.27 6.82 -1.14
CA SER A 55 2.04 7.83 -1.88
C SER A 55 3.07 7.19 -2.79
N SER A 56 3.23 7.73 -4.00
CA SER A 56 4.34 7.37 -4.87
C SER A 56 5.66 7.88 -4.30
N LEU A 57 6.74 7.11 -4.46
CA LEU A 57 8.07 7.49 -4.02
C LEU A 57 8.78 8.33 -5.08
N LYS A 58 9.25 9.52 -4.71
CA LYS A 58 9.93 10.45 -5.63
C LYS A 58 11.34 9.99 -6.01
N GLU A 59 12.03 9.34 -5.08
CA GLU A 59 13.39 8.82 -5.26
C GLU A 59 13.42 7.42 -5.91
N ALA A 60 12.26 6.79 -6.11
CA ALA A 60 12.15 5.45 -6.70
C ALA A 60 10.85 5.32 -7.52
N GLU A 61 10.97 5.54 -8.84
CA GLU A 61 9.84 5.47 -9.76
C GLU A 61 9.18 4.08 -9.73
N GLY A 62 7.84 4.05 -9.75
CA GLY A 62 7.06 2.81 -9.71
C GLY A 62 6.90 2.19 -8.32
N TYR A 63 7.52 2.76 -7.29
CA TYR A 63 7.30 2.36 -5.90
C TYR A 63 6.28 3.25 -5.21
N TYR A 64 5.54 2.64 -4.28
CA TYR A 64 4.53 3.27 -3.45
C TYR A 64 4.76 2.90 -1.98
N VAL A 65 4.47 3.83 -1.09
CA VAL A 65 4.42 3.59 0.35
C VAL A 65 2.99 3.68 0.84
N ALA A 66 2.54 2.68 1.59
CA ALA A 66 1.32 2.68 2.37
C ALA A 66 1.67 2.83 3.85
N THR A 67 1.07 3.83 4.51
CA THR A 67 1.31 4.13 5.94
C THR A 67 0.17 3.69 6.85
N GLN A 68 -0.89 3.15 6.26
CA GLN A 68 -2.06 2.56 6.93
C GLN A 68 -2.53 1.37 6.09
N PHE A 69 -3.09 0.36 6.75
CA PHE A 69 -3.51 -0.89 6.10
C PHE A 69 -4.99 -1.13 6.32
N GLN A 70 -5.69 -1.63 5.30
CA GLN A 70 -7.12 -1.92 5.37
C GLN A 70 -7.39 -3.40 5.63
N TYR A 71 -6.52 -4.30 5.17
CA TYR A 71 -6.68 -5.74 5.33
C TYR A 71 -6.33 -6.21 6.76
N LEU A 72 -7.30 -6.84 7.44
CA LEU A 72 -7.22 -7.20 8.87
C LEU A 72 -6.00 -8.05 9.26
N PRO A 73 -5.55 -9.04 8.47
CA PRO A 73 -4.31 -9.77 8.75
C PRO A 73 -3.05 -8.90 8.77
N ILE A 74 -2.97 -7.84 7.96
CA ILE A 74 -1.87 -6.86 8.01
C ILE A 74 -2.09 -5.87 9.17
N ARG A 75 -3.33 -5.55 9.53
CA ARG A 75 -3.62 -4.67 10.68
C ARG A 75 -3.17 -5.21 12.05
N LYS A 76 -2.80 -6.50 12.17
CA LYS A 76 -2.21 -7.05 13.40
C LYS A 76 -0.83 -6.46 13.70
N TYR A 77 -0.18 -5.86 12.71
CA TYR A 77 0.99 -5.02 12.84
C TYR A 77 0.51 -3.65 13.33
N GLY A 78 0.78 -3.33 14.60
CA GLY A 78 0.07 -2.37 15.46
C GLY A 78 0.17 -0.88 15.09
N GLY A 79 0.32 -0.55 13.81
CA GLY A 79 0.45 0.82 13.32
C GLY A 79 1.83 1.42 13.60
N TYR A 80 2.84 0.56 13.69
CA TYR A 80 4.26 0.90 13.82
C TYR A 80 5.03 0.58 12.54
N GLU A 81 4.31 0.28 11.46
CA GLU A 81 4.87 -0.25 10.23
C GLU A 81 4.41 0.56 9.03
N ILE A 82 5.26 0.58 8.01
CA ILE A 82 4.90 1.02 6.67
C ILE A 82 5.13 -0.15 5.71
N VAL A 83 4.41 -0.18 4.60
CA VAL A 83 4.70 -1.12 3.50
C VAL A 83 5.17 -0.30 2.32
N ILE A 84 6.28 -0.71 1.73
CA ILE A 84 6.74 -0.19 0.45
C ILE A 84 6.61 -1.31 -0.58
N PHE A 85 5.98 -1.00 -1.71
CA PHE A 85 5.65 -1.96 -2.74
C PHE A 85 5.74 -1.38 -4.14
N SER A 86 5.99 -2.24 -5.10
CA SER A 86 5.99 -1.99 -6.54
C SER A 86 5.20 -3.11 -7.23
N LYS A 87 5.30 -3.19 -8.56
CA LYS A 87 4.70 -4.28 -9.34
C LYS A 87 5.24 -5.65 -8.94
N ASP A 88 6.53 -5.72 -8.63
CA ASP A 88 7.27 -6.98 -8.50
C ASP A 88 7.77 -7.24 -7.07
N HIS A 89 7.73 -6.23 -6.21
CA HIS A 89 8.27 -6.31 -4.86
C HIS A 89 7.33 -5.71 -3.82
N ALA A 90 7.30 -6.30 -2.63
CA ALA A 90 6.63 -5.72 -1.47
C ALA A 90 7.38 -6.11 -0.20
N ALA A 91 7.56 -5.13 0.69
CA ALA A 91 8.17 -5.35 1.99
C ALA A 91 7.47 -4.50 3.04
N TYR A 92 7.38 -5.02 4.26
CA TYR A 92 7.00 -4.23 5.41
C TYR A 92 8.25 -3.76 6.16
N TYR A 93 8.14 -2.63 6.83
CA TYR A 93 9.23 -1.98 7.54
C TYR A 93 8.75 -1.64 8.93
N TRP A 94 9.57 -1.98 9.92
CA TRP A 94 9.36 -1.55 11.29
C TRP A 94 9.93 -0.15 11.48
N MET A 95 9.08 0.75 11.97
CA MET A 95 9.52 2.06 12.38
C MET A 95 10.37 1.94 13.65
N PRO A 96 11.34 2.84 13.85
CA PRO A 96 12.21 2.75 15.02
C PRO A 96 11.41 2.78 16.34
N GLY A 97 11.68 1.78 17.19
CA GLY A 97 10.95 1.54 18.44
C GLY A 97 9.88 0.45 18.36
N ALA A 98 9.51 -0.01 17.15
CA ALA A 98 8.65 -1.17 16.96
C ALA A 98 9.33 -2.49 17.36
N GLN A 99 8.55 -3.51 17.71
CA GLN A 99 9.02 -4.85 18.10
C GLN A 99 8.30 -5.94 17.29
N SER A 100 8.91 -7.13 17.23
CA SER A 100 8.44 -8.24 16.40
C SER A 100 7.12 -8.87 16.80
N ASP A 101 6.74 -8.72 18.06
CA ASP A 101 5.50 -9.22 18.66
C ASP A 101 4.41 -8.14 18.74
N ALA A 102 4.61 -7.01 18.05
CA ALA A 102 3.73 -5.84 18.10
C ALA A 102 3.62 -5.16 19.49
N THR A 103 4.53 -5.44 20.42
CA THR A 103 4.55 -4.80 21.77
C THR A 103 5.45 -3.55 21.85
N GLY A 104 6.09 -3.17 20.75
CA GLY A 104 6.99 -2.03 20.68
C GLY A 104 6.31 -0.67 20.89
N PHE A 105 7.13 0.37 21.08
CA PHE A 105 6.64 1.74 21.23
C PHE A 105 7.31 2.65 20.21
N VAL A 106 6.50 3.18 19.30
CA VAL A 106 6.92 4.27 18.41
C VAL A 106 6.30 5.58 18.91
N SER A 107 7.16 6.49 19.33
CA SER A 107 6.79 7.80 19.87
C SER A 107 5.97 8.60 18.85
N GLN A 108 5.05 9.42 19.34
CA GLN A 108 4.39 10.42 18.49
C GLN A 108 5.38 11.50 18.04
N GLY A 109 5.08 12.13 16.91
CA GLY A 109 5.89 13.20 16.33
C GLY A 109 6.52 12.82 14.99
N VAL A 110 7.54 13.58 14.60
CA VAL A 110 8.19 13.47 13.31
C VAL A 110 9.30 12.42 13.36
N HIS A 111 9.24 11.48 12.43
CA HIS A 111 10.24 10.43 12.18
C HIS A 111 10.87 10.67 10.82
N GLN A 112 12.20 10.64 10.76
CA GLN A 112 12.95 10.68 9.51
C GLN A 112 13.63 9.34 9.35
N VAL A 113 13.32 8.67 8.25
CA VAL A 113 13.81 7.33 7.99
C VAL A 113 14.44 7.20 6.61
N GLU A 114 15.49 6.42 6.55
CA GLU A 114 16.12 5.95 5.32
C GLU A 114 15.69 4.48 5.12
N ALA A 115 14.95 4.20 4.06
CA ALA A 115 14.40 2.88 3.78
C ALA A 115 15.12 2.24 2.59
N GLU A 116 15.66 1.03 2.78
CA GLU A 116 16.16 0.20 1.69
C GLU A 116 15.02 -0.45 0.93
N LEU A 117 15.04 -0.35 -0.40
CA LEU A 117 13.99 -0.89 -1.24
C LEU A 117 14.33 -2.32 -1.73
N PRO A 118 13.39 -3.29 -1.66
CA PRO A 118 13.59 -4.60 -2.26
C PRO A 118 13.71 -4.47 -3.78
N GLY A 119 14.80 -4.99 -4.36
CA GLY A 119 14.99 -5.01 -5.82
C GLY A 119 15.39 -3.67 -6.45
N HIS A 120 15.83 -2.69 -5.66
CA HIS A 120 16.27 -1.39 -6.15
C HIS A 120 17.64 -1.04 -5.57
N GLU A 121 18.55 -0.52 -6.41
CA GLU A 121 19.87 -0.07 -5.97
C GLU A 121 19.74 1.29 -5.27
N GLY A 122 19.48 1.27 -3.96
CA GLY A 122 19.52 2.49 -3.14
C GLY A 122 18.51 2.50 -2.00
N THR A 123 18.45 3.67 -1.36
CA THR A 123 17.55 3.97 -0.27
C THR A 123 16.64 5.14 -0.65
N VAL A 124 15.51 5.23 0.04
CA VAL A 124 14.60 6.40 -0.04
C VAL A 124 14.52 7.07 1.31
N HIS A 125 14.41 8.39 1.31
CA HIS A 125 14.34 9.20 2.51
C HIS A 125 12.91 9.65 2.73
N LEU A 126 12.32 9.28 3.86
CA LEU A 126 10.92 9.57 4.19
C LEU A 126 10.83 10.37 5.48
N ARG A 127 9.99 11.42 5.46
CA ARG A 127 9.57 12.15 6.66
C ARG A 127 8.13 11.79 7.00
N LEU A 128 7.95 11.07 8.10
CA LEU A 128 6.68 10.52 8.55
C LEU A 128 6.25 11.20 9.85
N ASP A 129 5.04 11.71 9.90
CA ASP A 129 4.46 12.33 11.10
C ASP A 129 3.45 11.36 11.75
N LYS A 130 3.76 10.93 12.96
CA LYS A 130 2.90 10.05 13.77
C LYS A 130 2.01 10.89 14.68
N ARG A 131 0.92 11.39 14.11
CA ARG A 131 -0.10 12.18 14.84
C ARG A 131 -1.04 11.32 15.68
N TYR A 132 -1.23 10.07 15.26
CA TYR A 132 -2.15 9.14 15.88
C TYR A 132 -1.41 7.89 16.38
N PRO A 133 -1.97 7.15 17.35
CA PRO A 133 -1.32 5.95 17.89
C PRO A 133 -0.92 4.91 16.83
N ASN A 134 -1.72 4.75 15.77
CA ASN A 134 -1.57 3.65 14.82
C ASN A 134 -1.47 4.11 13.36
N ALA A 135 -1.05 5.36 13.11
CA ALA A 135 -0.97 5.89 11.76
C ALA A 135 0.16 6.89 11.60
N PHE A 136 0.87 6.74 10.47
CA PHE A 136 1.81 7.75 9.98
C PHE A 136 1.20 8.51 8.81
N VAL A 137 1.59 9.77 8.70
CA VAL A 137 1.32 10.60 7.52
C VAL A 137 2.66 10.89 6.86
N LEU A 138 2.80 10.59 5.58
CA LEU A 138 3.96 11.02 4.81
C LEU A 138 3.89 12.54 4.61
N THR A 139 4.88 13.26 5.13
CA THR A 139 4.95 14.73 5.12
C THR A 139 6.11 15.27 4.30
N GLY A 140 7.06 14.43 3.90
CA GLY A 140 8.19 14.80 3.05
C GLY A 140 8.94 13.58 2.52
N GLN A 141 9.70 13.78 1.44
CA GLN A 141 10.55 12.78 0.79
C GLN A 141 11.80 13.47 0.21
N GLY A 142 12.93 12.75 0.07
CA GLY A 142 14.17 13.28 -0.53
C GLY A 142 15.31 13.50 0.47
N ALA A 143 16.52 13.74 -0.05
CA ALA A 143 17.76 13.85 0.73
C ALA A 143 17.85 15.09 1.68
N GLU A 144 17.01 16.11 1.50
CA GLU A 144 17.01 17.33 2.33
C GLU A 144 16.07 17.21 3.54
N LEU A 145 16.23 16.17 4.36
CA LEU A 145 15.52 16.06 5.63
C LEU A 145 16.37 16.62 6.77
N GLU A 146 15.92 17.74 7.36
CA GLU A 146 16.58 18.34 8.53
C GLU A 146 16.38 17.49 9.79
N GLY A 147 17.38 16.75 10.25
CA GLY A 147 17.30 16.02 11.52
C GLY A 147 18.12 14.74 11.55
N SER A 148 17.93 13.94 12.60
CA SER A 148 18.50 12.60 12.69
C SER A 148 17.67 11.64 11.86
N VAL A 149 18.29 11.03 10.85
CA VAL A 149 17.70 10.00 9.99
C VAL A 149 18.02 8.63 10.58
N GLN A 150 17.00 7.77 10.66
CA GLN A 150 17.12 6.40 11.17
C GLN A 150 16.91 5.39 10.05
N ARG A 151 17.81 4.42 9.93
CA ARG A 151 17.71 3.39 8.90
C ARG A 151 16.64 2.36 9.26
N ILE A 152 15.78 2.02 8.29
CA ILE A 152 14.79 0.96 8.38
C ILE A 152 15.02 -0.06 7.27
N LEU A 153 14.89 -1.35 7.60
CA LEU A 153 15.23 -2.45 6.72
C LEU A 153 13.98 -3.19 6.22
N PRO A 154 13.98 -3.64 4.95
CA PRO A 154 12.86 -4.39 4.40
C PRO A 154 12.74 -5.74 5.09
N ARG A 155 11.51 -6.15 5.33
CA ARG A 155 11.17 -7.49 5.81
C ARG A 155 10.21 -8.14 4.83
N GLN A 156 10.36 -9.46 4.67
CA GLN A 156 9.56 -10.24 3.72
C GLN A 156 8.08 -10.14 4.06
N LEU A 157 7.30 -9.54 3.16
CA LEU A 157 5.84 -9.59 3.20
C LEU A 157 5.37 -10.76 2.34
N LEU A 158 4.40 -11.54 2.82
CA LEU A 158 3.87 -12.66 2.03
C LEU A 158 3.06 -12.13 0.85
N ASP A 159 3.27 -12.71 -0.34
CA ASP A 159 2.64 -12.25 -1.58
C ASP A 159 1.10 -12.21 -1.49
N TRP A 160 0.49 -13.16 -0.81
CA TRP A 160 -0.97 -13.18 -0.64
C TRP A 160 -1.48 -12.02 0.22
N LEU A 161 -0.69 -11.53 1.19
CA LEU A 161 -1.06 -10.39 2.03
C LEU A 161 -1.10 -9.10 1.19
N ILE A 162 -0.05 -8.83 0.42
CA ILE A 162 -0.02 -7.63 -0.42
C ILE A 162 -1.08 -7.69 -1.53
N ASN A 163 -1.39 -8.87 -2.06
CA ASN A 163 -2.48 -9.04 -3.02
C ASN A 163 -3.84 -8.63 -2.44
N GLU A 164 -4.15 -9.07 -1.22
CA GLU A 164 -5.41 -8.70 -0.55
C GLU A 164 -5.45 -7.20 -0.22
N GLU A 165 -4.33 -6.60 0.21
CA GLU A 165 -4.26 -5.16 0.42
C GLU A 165 -4.45 -4.38 -0.90
N LEU A 166 -3.82 -4.80 -2.00
CA LEU A 166 -4.02 -4.19 -3.32
C LEU A 166 -5.48 -4.30 -3.80
N HIS A 167 -6.16 -5.39 -3.48
CA HIS A 167 -7.59 -5.55 -3.71
C HIS A 167 -8.41 -4.51 -2.94
N GLU A 168 -8.13 -4.31 -1.65
CA GLU A 168 -8.79 -3.30 -0.83
C GLU A 168 -8.50 -1.88 -1.34
N LEU A 169 -7.23 -1.55 -1.61
CA LEU A 169 -6.84 -0.23 -2.14
C LEU A 169 -7.54 0.07 -3.47
N THR A 170 -7.58 -0.89 -4.39
CA THR A 170 -8.29 -0.76 -5.67
C THR A 170 -9.78 -0.54 -5.46
N HIS A 171 -10.39 -1.33 -4.59
CA HIS A 171 -11.81 -1.25 -4.30
C HIS A 171 -12.20 0.08 -3.65
N ASP A 172 -11.43 0.54 -2.66
CA ASP A 172 -11.64 1.81 -1.97
C ASP A 172 -11.42 3.00 -2.92
N GLY A 173 -10.39 2.93 -3.77
CA GLY A 173 -10.13 3.91 -4.81
C GLY A 173 -11.32 4.07 -5.76
N LEU A 174 -11.84 2.97 -6.32
CA LEU A 174 -13.01 2.99 -7.21
C LEU A 174 -14.27 3.51 -6.51
N ASN A 175 -14.51 3.09 -5.27
CA ASN A 175 -15.67 3.53 -4.50
C ASN A 175 -15.60 5.03 -4.17
N PHE A 176 -14.42 5.57 -3.86
CA PHE A 176 -14.23 7.00 -3.65
C PHE A 176 -14.67 7.79 -4.89
N GLN A 177 -14.25 7.37 -6.10
CA GLN A 177 -14.63 8.03 -7.35
C GLN A 177 -16.14 7.95 -7.59
N SER A 178 -16.73 6.77 -7.37
CA SER A 178 -18.18 6.56 -7.49
C SER A 178 -18.96 7.46 -6.53
N GLN A 179 -18.53 7.58 -5.27
CA GLN A 179 -19.14 8.45 -4.28
C GLN A 179 -18.99 9.95 -4.61
N ALA A 180 -17.82 10.38 -5.09
CA ALA A 180 -17.59 11.74 -5.55
C ALA A 180 -18.58 12.12 -6.67
N LEU A 181 -18.75 11.24 -7.68
CA LEU A 181 -19.71 11.47 -8.76
C LEU A 181 -21.16 11.52 -8.28
N ARG A 182 -21.55 10.64 -7.35
CA ARG A 182 -22.93 10.55 -6.81
C ARG A 182 -23.29 11.69 -5.87
N SER A 183 -22.35 12.13 -5.04
CA SER A 183 -22.54 13.27 -4.14
C SER A 183 -22.48 14.61 -4.85
N GLY A 184 -21.94 14.65 -6.08
CA GLY A 184 -21.70 15.88 -6.84
C GLY A 184 -20.40 16.59 -6.45
N VAL A 185 -19.76 16.18 -5.35
CA VAL A 185 -18.48 16.73 -4.88
C VAL A 185 -17.36 16.21 -5.80
N LEU A 186 -16.55 17.13 -6.36
CA LEU A 186 -15.47 16.82 -7.32
C LEU A 186 -15.96 16.15 -8.62
N ARG A 187 -17.26 16.15 -8.92
CA ARG A 187 -17.83 15.43 -10.08
C ARG A 187 -17.13 15.74 -11.40
N GLU A 188 -16.91 17.02 -11.70
CA GLU A 188 -16.25 17.45 -12.94
C GLU A 188 -14.78 16.97 -13.00
N GLN A 189 -14.09 17.00 -11.87
CA GLN A 189 -12.69 16.54 -11.78
C GLN A 189 -12.62 15.03 -12.00
N VAL A 190 -13.47 14.25 -11.32
CA VAL A 190 -13.52 12.80 -11.49
C VAL A 190 -13.93 12.43 -12.92
N ALA A 191 -14.95 13.07 -13.49
CA ALA A 191 -15.36 12.82 -14.87
C ALA A 191 -14.22 13.13 -15.87
N SER A 192 -13.47 14.21 -15.63
CA SER A 192 -12.29 14.55 -16.43
C SER A 192 -11.20 13.49 -16.32
N TRP A 193 -10.89 13.02 -15.10
CA TRP A 193 -9.88 11.98 -14.85
C TRP A 193 -10.21 10.66 -15.53
N MET A 194 -11.50 10.31 -15.63
CA MET A 194 -11.97 9.04 -16.21
C MET A 194 -12.22 9.11 -17.73
N LYS A 195 -12.16 10.30 -18.33
CA LYS A 195 -12.58 10.54 -19.72
C LYS A 195 -11.82 9.72 -20.76
N ASP A 196 -10.54 9.45 -20.52
CA ASP A 196 -9.68 8.72 -21.46
C ASP A 196 -9.82 7.19 -21.39
N GLY A 197 -10.64 6.68 -20.46
CA GLY A 197 -10.87 5.25 -20.28
C GLY A 197 -9.69 4.47 -19.71
N ALA A 198 -8.60 5.13 -19.29
CA ALA A 198 -7.41 4.45 -18.78
C ALA A 198 -7.72 3.60 -17.54
N VAL A 199 -8.51 4.13 -16.60
CA VAL A 199 -8.94 3.41 -15.39
C VAL A 199 -9.81 2.21 -15.75
N THR A 200 -10.79 2.38 -16.64
CA THR A 200 -11.64 1.28 -17.11
C THR A 200 -10.81 0.16 -17.74
N SER A 201 -9.85 0.52 -18.61
CA SER A 201 -8.99 -0.47 -19.26
C SER A 201 -8.10 -1.21 -18.26
N ALA A 202 -7.56 -0.50 -17.27
CA ALA A 202 -6.65 -1.08 -16.29
C ALA A 202 -7.37 -1.97 -15.26
N CYS A 203 -8.61 -1.63 -14.88
CA CYS A 203 -9.31 -2.27 -13.77
C CYS A 203 -10.29 -3.39 -14.15
N ARG A 204 -10.57 -3.58 -15.45
CA ARG A 204 -11.55 -4.56 -15.93
C ARG A 204 -11.00 -5.99 -15.93
N ASN A 205 -11.87 -6.95 -15.63
CA ASN A 205 -11.61 -8.40 -15.62
C ASN A 205 -10.50 -8.83 -14.65
N ILE A 206 -10.40 -8.16 -13.50
CA ILE A 206 -9.45 -8.52 -12.43
C ILE A 206 -10.10 -9.48 -11.42
N SER A 207 -11.24 -9.08 -10.87
CA SER A 207 -12.08 -9.88 -9.99
C SER A 207 -13.51 -9.36 -10.01
N GLN A 208 -14.47 -10.21 -9.63
CA GLN A 208 -15.89 -9.85 -9.56
C GLN A 208 -16.13 -8.61 -8.67
N ARG A 209 -15.37 -8.47 -7.58
CA ARG A 209 -15.47 -7.33 -6.66
C ARG A 209 -15.02 -6.03 -7.31
N VAL A 210 -13.88 -6.05 -8.01
CA VAL A 210 -13.35 -4.88 -8.72
C VAL A 210 -14.26 -4.52 -9.91
N ASP A 211 -14.70 -5.52 -10.68
CA ASP A 211 -15.60 -5.30 -11.82
C ASP A 211 -16.93 -4.70 -11.39
N LYS A 212 -17.48 -5.12 -10.24
CA LYS A 212 -18.69 -4.52 -9.67
C LYS A 212 -18.46 -3.05 -9.29
N ALA A 213 -17.36 -2.73 -8.62
CA ALA A 213 -17.04 -1.35 -8.25
C ALA A 213 -16.82 -0.46 -9.48
N LEU A 214 -16.15 -0.99 -10.52
CA LEU A 214 -15.97 -0.32 -11.80
C LEU A 214 -17.31 -0.07 -12.50
N GLY A 215 -18.22 -1.04 -12.54
CA GLY A 215 -19.56 -0.86 -13.10
C GLY A 215 -20.36 0.25 -12.41
N LEU A 216 -20.30 0.32 -11.07
CA LEU A 216 -20.95 1.39 -10.31
C LEU A 216 -20.38 2.78 -10.61
N LEU A 217 -19.09 2.86 -10.90
CA LEU A 217 -18.40 4.08 -11.35
C LEU A 217 -18.86 4.47 -12.76
N GLU A 218 -18.89 3.53 -13.70
CA GLU A 218 -19.35 3.74 -15.08
C GLU A 218 -20.81 4.21 -15.13
N GLU A 219 -21.69 3.61 -14.32
CA GLU A 219 -23.08 4.07 -14.14
C GLU A 219 -23.15 5.52 -13.61
N ALA A 220 -22.33 5.87 -12.62
CA ALA A 220 -22.31 7.21 -12.03
C ALA A 220 -21.78 8.29 -12.99
N LEU A 221 -20.86 7.91 -13.90
CA LEU A 221 -20.37 8.76 -14.98
C LEU A 221 -21.44 9.01 -16.04
N ALA A 222 -22.22 7.98 -16.39
CA ALA A 222 -23.28 8.06 -17.39
C ALA A 222 -24.55 8.79 -16.89
N ALA A 223 -24.77 8.82 -15.57
CA ALA A 223 -25.91 9.50 -14.98
C ALA A 223 -25.87 11.01 -15.27
N PRO A 224 -26.99 11.65 -15.63
CA PRO A 224 -27.07 13.11 -15.72
C PRO A 224 -26.75 13.70 -14.34
N GLY A 225 -25.78 14.60 -14.28
CA GLY A 225 -25.27 15.11 -13.01
C GLY A 225 -26.37 15.75 -12.16
N THR A 226 -26.43 15.37 -10.88
CA THR A 226 -27.26 16.09 -9.91
C THR A 226 -26.73 17.52 -9.82
N PRO A 227 -27.57 18.56 -9.98
CA PRO A 227 -27.10 19.94 -9.81
C PRO A 227 -26.52 20.10 -8.41
N ALA A 228 -25.28 20.60 -8.30
CA ALA A 228 -24.72 20.94 -7.01
C ALA A 228 -25.64 21.97 -6.35
N ALA A 229 -26.10 21.66 -5.13
CA ALA A 229 -26.76 22.67 -4.29
C ALA A 229 -25.74 23.79 -4.06
N ARG A 230 -26.08 24.99 -4.52
CA ARG A 230 -25.29 26.21 -4.31
C ARG A 230 -25.24 26.58 -2.83
#